data_AF-A0A0D2IYK6-F1
#
_entry.id   AF-A0A0D2IYK6-F1
#
_cell.length_a   1.000
_cell.length_b   1.000
_cell.length_c   1.000
_cell.angle_alpha   90.00
_cell.angle_beta   90.00
_cell.angle_gamma   90.00
#
_symmetry.space_group_name_H-M   'P 1'
#
loop_
_entity.id
_entity.type
_entity.pdbx_description
1 polymer ?
#
loop_
_entity_poly.entity_id
_entity_poly.type
_entity_poly.pdbx_seq_one_letter_code
_entity_poly.pdbx_strand_id
1 'polypeptide(L)'
;MALPNQLYVDHAYEEYLCRPCDRRFSTLNGALNHCQNAAVHRGEWCTRCERLFVSPAARNAHVANSSRHHICDRCDLDFPTFRQHRGHDISVHHLCTECGQEFSNDNNLQQFSLLLTYTTVRSNPLRQGPALTDRVFLELPRSIRRSLDLDKPHARTLHCSPRSAAAAASSTSAIPHISLHIAASSSGKGRKYHPELSTFDYYPSNTDGLGLQHGSTIEEKRSHRPDSGQDAYFVARVGQDSDITAFAIADGVGGWTEHGVDPADFSHGLCSYMAETALSWSRDERLGPKQLLEMGYEKIISDPAIRAGGTTACVAVTQADGRMRVANLGDSGFLQLRLGTVHHYSNPQTHAFNTPYQMSLTPPEILAQAMVFGGMPLNDKPDRADLADHMLRHGDVLVLATDGVWDNLNSQDVLSIVSKRMRMTGAWLRSPDQGYTISPVLSELVDKSIGLQKHKMPGTLQSVLAAAIVGEAKTASLSAKRDSPFAKEMQKQFPFDPWHGGKVDDIAVLVVIPVNKGSTEKEGDGDRIKAKL
;
A
#
# COMPACT_ATOMS: atom_id res chain seq x y z
N MET A 1 50.19 28.06 -19.87
CA MET A 1 51.59 27.63 -20.15
C MET A 1 52.14 27.00 -18.89
N ALA A 2 52.46 25.71 -18.92
CA ALA A 2 53.01 25.02 -17.75
C ALA A 2 54.47 25.45 -17.53
N LEU A 3 54.79 25.92 -16.32
CA LEU A 3 56.18 26.19 -15.92
C LEU A 3 57.03 24.91 -16.11
N PRO A 4 58.35 24.97 -16.31
CA PRO A 4 59.21 23.77 -16.29
C PRO A 4 59.19 23.08 -14.92
N ASN A 5 59.52 21.79 -14.87
CA ASN A 5 59.82 21.07 -13.63
C ASN A 5 60.87 21.86 -12.82
N GLN A 6 60.82 21.83 -11.47
CA GLN A 6 61.83 22.48 -10.62
C GLN A 6 63.18 21.74 -10.60
N LEU A 7 63.29 20.66 -11.38
CA LEU A 7 64.54 19.99 -11.68
C LEU A 7 65.27 20.71 -12.83
N TYR A 8 66.47 21.20 -12.55
CA TYR A 8 67.33 21.90 -13.51
C TYR A 8 68.49 21.00 -13.96
N VAL A 9 68.85 21.08 -15.24
CA VAL A 9 70.02 20.38 -15.79
C VAL A 9 71.14 21.38 -15.94
N ASP A 10 72.25 21.14 -15.26
CA ASP A 10 73.47 21.91 -15.38
C ASP A 10 74.31 21.34 -16.54
N HIS A 11 74.19 21.97 -17.71
CA HIS A 11 74.88 21.52 -18.92
C HIS A 11 76.41 21.71 -18.88
N ALA A 12 76.95 22.49 -17.93
CA ALA A 12 78.38 22.67 -17.79
C ALA A 12 79.06 21.52 -17.05
N TYR A 13 78.31 20.81 -16.20
CA TYR A 13 78.85 19.74 -15.33
C TYR A 13 78.12 18.40 -15.48
N GLU A 14 77.14 18.29 -16.39
CA GLU A 14 76.29 17.10 -16.58
C GLU A 14 75.56 16.66 -15.29
N GLU A 15 75.18 17.61 -14.43
CA GLU A 15 74.53 17.35 -13.15
C GLU A 15 73.05 17.79 -13.13
N TYR A 16 72.28 17.17 -12.23
CA TYR A 16 70.87 17.47 -12.02
C TYR A 16 70.68 18.16 -10.67
N LEU A 17 70.01 19.31 -10.67
CA LEU A 17 69.81 20.17 -9.49
C LEU A 17 68.33 20.24 -9.11
N CYS A 18 68.02 19.95 -7.85
CA CYS A 18 66.71 20.21 -7.27
C CYS A 18 66.65 21.65 -6.76
N ARG A 19 66.03 22.57 -7.52
CA ARG A 19 65.98 24.02 -7.16
C ARG A 19 65.39 24.34 -5.78
N PRO A 20 64.38 23.62 -5.27
CA PRO A 20 63.80 23.99 -3.98
C PRO A 20 64.68 23.62 -2.76
N CYS A 21 65.70 22.76 -2.92
CA CYS A 21 66.61 22.37 -1.83
C CYS A 21 68.11 22.40 -2.19
N ASP A 22 68.43 22.90 -3.38
CA ASP A 22 69.77 23.03 -3.97
C ASP A 22 70.63 21.76 -3.99
N ARG A 23 70.00 20.58 -3.90
CA ARG A 23 70.71 19.30 -3.90
C ARG A 23 71.08 18.85 -5.32
N ARG A 24 72.33 18.41 -5.49
CA ARG A 24 72.90 17.97 -6.77
C ARG A 24 72.96 16.45 -6.88
N PHE A 25 72.76 15.95 -8.09
CA PHE A 25 72.76 14.53 -8.42
C PHE A 25 73.53 14.28 -9.72
N SER A 26 74.31 13.20 -9.76
CA SER A 26 75.05 12.76 -10.95
C SER A 26 74.18 12.02 -11.98
N THR A 27 72.93 11.70 -11.66
CA THR A 27 72.00 11.00 -12.55
C THR A 27 70.58 11.54 -12.44
N LEU A 28 69.85 11.51 -13.56
CA LEU A 28 68.44 11.95 -13.63
C LEU A 28 67.55 11.12 -12.68
N ASN A 29 67.72 9.80 -12.65
CA ASN A 29 66.91 8.93 -11.79
C ASN A 29 67.16 9.20 -10.30
N GLY A 30 68.40 9.51 -9.91
CA GLY A 30 68.72 9.89 -8.53
C GLY A 30 68.01 11.19 -8.12
N ALA A 31 68.00 12.17 -9.02
CA ALA A 31 67.27 13.42 -8.85
C ALA A 31 65.74 13.20 -8.74
N LEU A 32 65.15 12.42 -9.65
CA LEU A 32 63.71 12.13 -9.64
C LEU A 32 63.28 11.36 -8.38
N ASN A 33 64.06 10.36 -7.97
CA ASN A 33 63.79 9.60 -6.74
C ASN A 33 63.83 10.50 -5.49
N HIS A 34 64.79 11.42 -5.43
CA HIS A 34 64.85 12.44 -4.39
C HIS A 34 63.62 13.35 -4.40
N CYS A 35 63.25 13.90 -5.56
CA CYS A 35 62.07 14.76 -5.69
C CYS A 35 60.77 14.05 -5.28
N GLN A 36 60.67 12.73 -5.49
CA GLN A 36 59.50 11.95 -5.13
C GLN A 36 59.42 11.61 -3.63
N ASN A 37 60.55 11.24 -3.01
CA ASN A 37 60.54 10.56 -1.70
C ASN A 37 61.20 11.35 -0.58
N ALA A 38 61.93 12.43 -0.88
CA ALA A 38 62.61 13.18 0.16
C ALA A 38 61.60 13.96 1.04
N ALA A 39 61.80 13.90 2.35
CA ALA A 39 60.93 14.57 3.32
C ALA A 39 60.82 16.10 3.10
N VAL A 40 61.87 16.71 2.54
CA VAL A 40 61.91 18.15 2.20
C VAL A 40 60.91 18.55 1.11
N HIS A 41 60.42 17.60 0.30
CA HIS A 41 59.46 17.83 -0.80
C HIS A 41 58.09 17.19 -0.53
N ARG A 42 57.74 16.97 0.74
CA ARG A 42 56.50 16.29 1.12
C ARG A 42 55.28 17.08 0.60
N GLY A 43 54.49 16.44 -0.25
CA GLY A 43 53.28 17.03 -0.84
C GLY A 43 53.52 17.92 -2.08
N GLU A 44 54.78 18.07 -2.51
CA GLU A 44 55.15 18.88 -3.68
C GLU A 44 55.25 18.05 -4.97
N TRP A 45 55.33 16.72 -4.85
CA TRP A 45 55.41 15.80 -5.97
C TRP A 45 54.03 15.38 -6.48
N CYS A 46 53.83 15.44 -7.79
CA CYS A 46 52.71 14.76 -8.45
C CYS A 46 53.19 13.43 -9.03
N THR A 47 52.63 12.32 -8.54
CA THR A 47 52.97 10.96 -8.98
C THR A 47 52.56 10.69 -10.42
N ARG A 48 51.41 11.21 -10.87
CA ARG A 48 50.91 10.98 -12.23
C ARG A 48 51.59 11.82 -13.30
N CYS A 49 52.00 13.04 -12.94
CA CYS A 49 52.71 13.93 -13.86
C CYS A 49 54.23 13.87 -13.68
N GLU A 50 54.73 13.03 -12.78
CA GLU A 50 56.14 12.84 -12.42
C GLU A 50 56.89 14.16 -12.29
N ARG A 51 56.30 15.08 -11.53
CA ARG A 51 56.71 16.48 -11.50
C ARG A 51 56.75 17.05 -10.10
N LEU A 52 57.82 17.79 -9.81
CA LEU A 52 57.97 18.57 -8.59
C LEU A 52 57.43 19.99 -8.80
N PHE A 53 56.65 20.46 -7.83
CA PHE A 53 56.09 21.80 -7.78
C PHE A 53 56.82 22.66 -6.75
N VAL A 54 56.70 23.98 -6.89
CA VAL A 54 57.33 24.96 -5.98
C VAL A 54 56.74 24.97 -4.56
N SER A 55 55.57 24.35 -4.38
CA SER A 55 54.89 24.22 -3.09
C SER A 55 53.74 23.19 -3.18
N PRO A 56 53.24 22.68 -2.03
CA PRO A 56 52.07 21.81 -2.00
C PRO A 56 50.81 22.49 -2.56
N ALA A 57 50.66 23.80 -2.34
CA ALA A 57 49.56 24.58 -2.90
C ALA A 57 49.61 24.63 -4.43
N ALA A 58 50.79 24.81 -5.02
CA ALA A 58 50.97 24.77 -6.47
C ALA A 58 50.69 23.38 -7.06
N ARG A 59 51.05 22.31 -6.34
CA ARG A 59 50.73 20.92 -6.70
C ARG A 59 49.23 20.68 -6.67
N ASN A 60 48.52 21.11 -5.62
CA ASN A 60 47.08 20.93 -5.51
C ASN A 60 46.31 21.73 -6.57
N ALA A 61 46.73 22.97 -6.85
CA ALA A 61 46.17 23.78 -7.93
C ALA A 61 46.39 23.13 -9.32
N HIS A 62 47.54 22.48 -9.53
CA HIS A 62 47.77 21.69 -10.74
C HIS A 62 46.83 20.50 -10.84
N VAL A 63 46.69 19.73 -9.75
CA VAL A 63 45.84 18.54 -9.72
C VAL A 63 44.38 18.89 -10.02
N ALA A 64 43.86 19.98 -9.44
CA ALA A 64 42.48 20.43 -9.67
C ALA A 64 42.20 20.91 -11.11
N ASN A 65 43.21 21.43 -11.82
CA ASN A 65 43.03 22.08 -13.13
C ASN A 65 43.66 21.32 -14.31
N SER A 66 44.25 20.15 -14.08
CA SER A 66 45.00 19.40 -15.10
C SER A 66 44.11 18.35 -15.75
N SER A 67 44.10 18.32 -17.09
CA SER A 67 43.39 17.29 -17.87
C SER A 67 43.99 15.89 -17.75
N ARG A 68 45.11 15.74 -17.04
CA ARG A 68 45.74 14.45 -16.72
C ARG A 68 45.28 13.87 -15.38
N HIS A 69 44.48 14.60 -14.61
CA HIS A 69 43.89 14.14 -13.37
C HIS A 69 42.38 13.99 -13.54
N HIS A 70 41.84 12.91 -13.00
CA HIS A 70 40.40 12.65 -13.01
C HIS A 70 40.05 12.16 -11.62
N ILE A 71 39.90 13.11 -10.71
CA ILE A 71 39.71 12.83 -9.29
C ILE A 71 38.22 12.83 -8.99
N CYS A 72 37.79 11.78 -8.29
CA CYS A 72 36.45 11.72 -7.73
C CYS A 72 36.39 12.58 -6.47
N ASP A 73 35.53 13.59 -6.46
CA ASP A 73 35.37 14.54 -5.33
C ASP A 73 34.82 13.86 -4.05
N ARG A 74 34.27 12.65 -4.16
CA ARG A 74 33.69 11.91 -3.02
C ARG A 74 34.67 10.93 -2.38
N CYS A 75 35.57 10.36 -3.17
CA CYS A 75 36.50 9.32 -2.72
C CYS A 75 37.97 9.75 -2.76
N ASP A 76 38.27 10.95 -3.27
CA ASP A 76 39.61 11.49 -3.50
C ASP A 76 40.52 10.54 -4.32
N LEU A 77 39.91 9.65 -5.12
CA LEU A 77 40.62 8.69 -5.95
C LEU A 77 40.94 9.29 -7.32
N ASP A 78 42.21 9.20 -7.74
CA ASP A 78 42.69 9.72 -9.02
C ASP A 78 42.74 8.65 -10.11
N PHE A 79 41.92 8.77 -11.16
CA PHE A 79 41.76 7.76 -12.21
C PHE A 79 42.57 8.10 -13.48
N PRO A 80 43.28 7.12 -14.09
CA PRO A 80 44.17 7.38 -15.24
C PRO A 80 43.47 7.98 -16.46
N THR A 81 42.16 7.77 -16.62
CA THR A 81 41.37 8.28 -17.74
C THR A 81 39.98 8.73 -17.28
N PHE A 82 39.42 9.71 -17.97
CA PHE A 82 38.04 10.17 -17.74
C PHE A 82 37.02 9.02 -17.84
N ARG A 83 37.25 8.05 -18.74
CA ARG A 83 36.37 6.88 -18.89
C ARG A 83 36.36 6.01 -17.63
N GLN A 84 37.52 5.84 -16.99
CA GLN A 84 37.61 5.07 -15.75
C GLN A 84 36.97 5.81 -14.57
N HIS A 85 37.18 7.13 -14.48
CA HIS A 85 36.49 7.98 -13.51
C HIS A 85 34.97 7.90 -13.67
N ARG A 86 34.47 8.14 -14.89
CA ARG A 86 33.03 8.05 -15.19
C ARG A 86 32.47 6.64 -14.93
N GLY A 87 33.24 5.59 -15.20
CA GLY A 87 32.86 4.21 -14.87
C GLY A 87 32.76 3.97 -13.36
N HIS A 88 33.66 4.58 -12.58
CA HIS A 88 33.59 4.57 -11.12
C HIS A 88 32.34 5.31 -10.62
N ASP A 89 32.04 6.50 -11.15
CA ASP A 89 30.83 7.24 -10.75
C ASP A 89 29.55 6.44 -11.06
N ILE A 90 29.51 5.74 -12.21
CA ILE A 90 28.38 4.87 -12.57
C ILE A 90 28.24 3.69 -11.62
N SER A 91 29.36 3.00 -11.31
CA SER A 91 29.31 1.72 -10.59
C SER A 91 29.37 1.85 -9.07
N VAL A 92 29.96 2.92 -8.54
CA VAL A 92 30.21 3.13 -7.11
C VAL A 92 29.39 4.30 -6.55
N HIS A 93 29.03 5.28 -7.38
CA HIS A 93 28.18 6.42 -7.01
C HIS A 93 26.82 6.41 -7.72
N HIS A 94 26.48 5.29 -8.37
CA HIS A 94 25.23 5.05 -9.04
C HIS A 94 24.84 6.20 -9.99
N LEU A 95 25.81 6.74 -10.75
CA LEU A 95 25.60 7.82 -11.73
C LEU A 95 24.76 7.35 -12.92
N CYS A 96 23.64 8.03 -13.17
CA CYS A 96 22.82 7.84 -14.36
C CYS A 96 23.52 8.38 -15.60
N THR A 97 23.69 7.53 -16.60
CA THR A 97 24.38 7.87 -17.85
C THR A 97 23.59 8.80 -18.77
N GLU A 98 22.27 8.91 -18.57
CA GLU A 98 21.37 9.72 -19.41
C GLU A 98 21.20 11.15 -18.89
N CYS A 99 20.96 11.32 -17.58
CA CYS A 99 20.75 12.65 -16.98
C CYS A 99 21.97 13.20 -16.23
N GLY A 100 23.00 12.38 -15.99
CA GLY A 100 24.20 12.77 -15.25
C GLY A 100 23.99 12.98 -13.74
N GLN A 101 22.90 12.47 -13.16
CA GLN A 101 22.62 12.55 -11.72
C GLN A 101 23.10 11.30 -10.98
N GLU A 102 23.59 11.47 -9.76
CA GLU A 102 24.09 10.40 -8.89
C GLU A 102 23.02 9.96 -7.89
N PHE A 103 22.94 8.65 -7.61
CA PHE A 103 21.90 8.06 -6.78
C PHE A 103 22.49 7.39 -5.54
N SER A 104 21.68 7.21 -4.49
CA SER A 104 22.14 6.63 -3.24
C SER A 104 22.29 5.10 -3.28
N ASN A 105 21.67 4.42 -4.25
CA ASN A 105 21.82 2.99 -4.51
C ASN A 105 21.37 2.63 -5.95
N ASP A 106 21.73 1.41 -6.39
CA ASP A 106 21.40 0.90 -7.73
C ASP A 106 19.89 0.78 -7.98
N ASN A 107 19.09 0.52 -6.94
CA ASN A 107 17.64 0.39 -7.10
C ASN A 107 16.99 1.73 -7.46
N ASN A 108 17.43 2.81 -6.80
CA ASN A 108 17.01 4.18 -7.09
C ASN A 108 17.42 4.61 -8.51
N LEU A 109 18.62 4.24 -8.96
CA LEU A 109 19.09 4.47 -10.32
C LEU A 109 18.24 3.71 -11.35
N GLN A 110 17.93 2.44 -11.12
CA GLN A 110 17.13 1.62 -12.04
C GLN A 110 15.70 2.13 -12.17
N GLN A 111 15.07 2.51 -11.06
CA GLN A 111 13.71 3.04 -11.03
C GLN A 111 13.62 4.41 -11.74
N PHE A 112 14.62 5.28 -11.55
CA PHE A 112 14.70 6.55 -12.26
C PHE A 112 14.92 6.37 -13.78
N SER A 113 15.77 5.42 -14.16
CA SER A 113 16.04 5.09 -15.57
C SER A 113 14.78 4.57 -16.29
N LEU A 114 13.99 3.74 -15.60
CA LEU A 114 12.68 3.27 -16.10
C LEU A 114 11.68 4.42 -16.31
N LEU A 115 11.67 5.41 -15.43
CA LEU A 115 10.82 6.60 -15.53
C LEU A 115 11.24 7.54 -16.68
N LEU A 116 12.54 7.70 -16.93
CA LEU A 116 13.04 8.47 -18.09
C LEU A 116 12.63 7.83 -19.42
N THR A 117 12.70 6.49 -19.54
CA THR A 117 12.19 5.78 -20.72
C THR A 117 10.68 5.94 -20.90
N TYR A 118 9.90 5.96 -19.81
CA TYR A 118 8.45 6.13 -19.89
C TYR A 118 8.03 7.55 -20.30
N THR A 119 8.79 8.57 -19.87
CA THR A 119 8.56 9.99 -20.20
C THR A 119 9.05 10.36 -21.61
N THR A 120 10.12 9.75 -22.12
CA THR A 120 10.55 9.93 -23.52
C THR A 120 9.59 9.26 -24.52
N VAL A 121 8.93 8.16 -24.15
CA VAL A 121 7.88 7.54 -24.98
C VAL A 121 6.62 8.41 -25.06
N ARG A 122 6.28 9.17 -24.01
CA ARG A 122 5.13 10.09 -23.99
C ARG A 122 5.34 11.39 -24.79
N SER A 123 6.57 11.76 -25.11
CA SER A 123 6.90 13.03 -25.78
C SER A 123 7.09 12.94 -27.31
N ASN A 124 6.91 11.75 -27.91
CA ASN A 124 7.05 11.57 -29.36
C ASN A 124 5.80 10.90 -29.99
N PRO A 125 4.83 11.68 -30.54
CA PRO A 125 3.54 11.15 -31.00
C PRO A 125 3.57 10.33 -32.30
N LEU A 126 4.74 10.00 -32.87
CA LEU A 126 4.83 9.54 -34.27
C LEU A 126 5.31 8.10 -34.51
N ARG A 127 5.29 7.21 -33.50
CA ARG A 127 5.43 5.75 -33.74
C ARG A 127 4.59 4.92 -32.78
N GLN A 128 3.29 4.81 -33.06
CA GLN A 128 2.45 3.79 -32.46
C GLN A 128 2.54 2.47 -33.25
N GLY A 129 2.81 1.38 -32.54
CA GLY A 129 2.64 0.01 -33.00
C GLY A 129 2.55 -0.93 -31.78
N PRO A 130 1.58 -1.85 -31.69
CA PRO A 130 1.23 -2.58 -30.46
C PRO A 130 2.10 -3.82 -30.20
N ALA A 131 3.42 -3.76 -30.47
CA ALA A 131 4.26 -4.97 -30.50
C ALA A 131 5.66 -4.83 -29.85
N LEU A 132 5.91 -3.79 -29.05
CA LEU A 132 7.25 -3.56 -28.46
C LEU A 132 7.34 -3.86 -26.95
N THR A 133 6.23 -3.95 -26.24
CA THR A 133 6.21 -4.25 -24.78
C THR A 133 6.56 -5.71 -24.47
N ASP A 134 6.26 -6.65 -25.38
CA ASP A 134 6.55 -8.08 -25.18
C ASP A 134 7.99 -8.50 -25.51
N ARG A 135 8.76 -7.67 -26.24
CA ARG A 135 10.14 -8.03 -26.65
C ARG A 135 11.20 -7.73 -25.58
N VAL A 136 10.96 -6.75 -24.70
CA VAL A 136 11.95 -6.33 -23.69
C VAL A 136 12.07 -7.36 -22.55
N PHE A 137 11.01 -8.12 -22.27
CA PHE A 137 10.98 -9.11 -21.18
C PHE A 137 11.75 -10.42 -21.53
N LEU A 138 11.96 -10.69 -22.81
CA LEU A 138 12.58 -11.93 -23.31
C LEU A 138 14.10 -11.82 -23.59
N GLU A 139 14.69 -10.62 -23.59
CA GLU A 139 16.13 -10.40 -23.84
C GLU A 139 16.99 -10.22 -22.58
N LEU A 140 16.42 -10.34 -21.38
CA LEU A 140 17.18 -10.25 -20.13
C LEU A 140 18.13 -11.46 -19.94
N PRO A 141 19.43 -11.25 -19.67
CA PRO A 141 20.38 -12.33 -19.39
C PRO A 141 19.96 -13.18 -18.18
N ARG A 142 20.12 -14.51 -18.27
CA ARG A 142 19.71 -15.50 -17.26
C ARG A 142 20.28 -15.26 -15.84
N SER A 143 21.34 -14.48 -15.70
CA SER A 143 21.92 -14.08 -14.41
C SER A 143 21.01 -13.13 -13.62
N ILE A 144 20.25 -12.26 -14.28
CA ILE A 144 19.32 -11.31 -13.63
C ILE A 144 18.07 -12.04 -13.10
N ARG A 145 17.62 -13.11 -13.78
CA ARG A 145 16.50 -13.95 -13.32
C ARG A 145 16.80 -14.72 -12.02
N ARG A 146 18.07 -14.83 -11.61
CA ARG A 146 18.48 -15.56 -10.38
C ARG A 146 18.91 -14.67 -9.22
N SER A 147 19.04 -13.35 -9.42
CA SER A 147 19.43 -12.42 -8.35
C SER A 147 18.25 -11.83 -7.57
N LEU A 148 17.02 -12.26 -7.89
CA LEU A 148 15.79 -11.95 -7.15
C LEU A 148 15.47 -13.02 -6.07
N ASP A 149 16.41 -13.94 -5.79
CA ASP A 149 16.24 -15.01 -4.81
C ASP A 149 17.44 -15.05 -3.84
N LEU A 150 17.31 -14.40 -2.69
CA LEU A 150 18.08 -14.55 -1.44
C LEU A 150 17.17 -14.03 -0.31
N ASP A 151 16.66 -14.78 0.66
CA ASP A 151 16.90 -16.17 1.04
C ASP A 151 15.74 -16.71 1.92
N LYS A 152 15.73 -18.03 2.08
CA LYS A 152 14.72 -18.90 2.72
C LYS A 152 14.24 -18.49 4.12
N PRO A 153 12.95 -18.71 4.46
CA PRO A 153 12.50 -18.76 5.85
C PRO A 153 12.93 -20.09 6.52
N HIS A 154 13.41 -20.01 7.76
CA HIS A 154 13.43 -21.15 8.68
C HIS A 154 11.99 -21.54 9.04
N ALA A 155 11.34 -22.31 8.16
CA ALA A 155 10.08 -22.97 8.47
C ALA A 155 10.36 -24.18 9.37
N ARG A 156 9.94 -24.12 10.63
CA ARG A 156 9.70 -25.33 11.43
C ARG A 156 8.50 -26.04 10.82
N THR A 157 8.77 -27.06 10.00
CA THR A 157 7.77 -27.97 9.45
C THR A 157 7.19 -28.83 10.57
N LEU A 158 6.04 -28.45 11.10
CA LEU A 158 5.17 -29.40 11.80
C LEU A 158 4.32 -30.07 10.72
N HIS A 159 4.75 -31.27 10.31
CA HIS A 159 3.94 -32.16 9.49
C HIS A 159 2.66 -32.53 10.24
N CYS A 160 1.51 -32.17 9.69
CA CYS A 160 0.26 -32.85 9.97
C CYS A 160 -0.32 -33.33 8.63
N SER A 161 -0.31 -34.64 8.43
CA SER A 161 -0.75 -35.30 7.21
C SER A 161 -2.24 -35.04 6.93
N PRO A 162 -2.65 -34.85 5.67
CA PRO A 162 -4.05 -34.78 5.32
C PRO A 162 -4.63 -36.20 5.40
N ARG A 163 -5.45 -36.48 6.42
CA ARG A 163 -6.36 -37.62 6.35
C ARG A 163 -7.52 -37.25 5.45
N SER A 164 -7.44 -37.70 4.20
CA SER A 164 -8.59 -37.83 3.31
C SER A 164 -9.64 -38.71 3.99
N ALA A 165 -10.72 -38.10 4.47
CA ALA A 165 -11.97 -38.79 4.71
C ALA A 165 -12.86 -38.53 3.49
N ALA A 166 -12.77 -39.42 2.50
CA ALA A 166 -13.82 -39.57 1.50
C ALA A 166 -15.06 -40.09 2.23
N ALA A 167 -16.01 -39.20 2.52
CA ALA A 167 -17.36 -39.59 2.91
C ALA A 167 -18.19 -39.69 1.63
N ALA A 168 -18.73 -40.89 1.42
CA ALA A 168 -19.51 -41.29 0.27
C ALA A 168 -20.71 -40.34 0.03
N ALA A 169 -20.95 -40.05 -1.25
CA ALA A 169 -22.12 -39.34 -1.71
C ALA A 169 -23.40 -40.18 -1.48
N SER A 170 -24.38 -39.58 -0.80
CA SER A 170 -25.81 -39.86 -1.00
C SER A 170 -26.67 -38.87 -0.22
N SER A 171 -26.91 -37.70 -0.78
CA SER A 171 -28.24 -37.09 -0.90
C SER A 171 -28.08 -35.77 -1.64
N THR A 172 -29.03 -35.46 -2.52
CA THR A 172 -29.14 -34.21 -3.25
C THR A 172 -29.33 -33.03 -2.28
N SER A 173 -28.25 -32.47 -1.75
CA SER A 173 -28.29 -31.17 -1.08
C SER A 173 -27.81 -30.11 -2.06
N ALA A 174 -28.71 -29.26 -2.54
CA ALA A 174 -28.34 -28.07 -3.29
C ALA A 174 -27.27 -27.29 -2.50
N ILE A 175 -26.24 -26.79 -3.18
CA ILE A 175 -25.26 -25.89 -2.56
C ILE A 175 -26.06 -24.69 -2.02
N PRO A 176 -25.98 -24.39 -0.71
CA PRO A 176 -26.77 -23.30 -0.14
C PRO A 176 -26.34 -21.98 -0.79
N HIS A 177 -27.28 -21.37 -1.51
CA HIS A 177 -27.10 -20.03 -2.06
C HIS A 177 -27.28 -19.02 -0.92
N ILE A 178 -26.33 -18.12 -0.76
CA ILE A 178 -26.29 -17.09 0.27
C ILE A 178 -26.55 -15.72 -0.38
N SER A 179 -27.50 -14.97 0.17
CA SER A 179 -27.66 -13.53 -0.07
C SER A 179 -26.82 -12.75 0.93
N LEU A 180 -26.18 -11.67 0.46
CA LEU A 180 -25.39 -10.77 1.30
C LEU A 180 -26.21 -9.51 1.59
N HIS A 181 -26.41 -9.23 2.88
CA HIS A 181 -27.07 -8.02 3.35
C HIS A 181 -26.01 -7.09 3.93
N ILE A 182 -25.80 -5.94 3.29
CA ILE A 182 -24.63 -5.08 3.56
C ILE A 182 -25.10 -3.68 3.93
N ALA A 183 -24.48 -3.09 4.94
CA ALA A 183 -24.62 -1.67 5.24
C ALA A 183 -23.27 -1.04 5.55
N ALA A 184 -23.11 0.21 5.14
CA ALA A 184 -22.00 1.07 5.52
C ALA A 184 -22.42 2.03 6.62
N SER A 185 -21.50 2.38 7.51
CA SER A 185 -21.62 3.57 8.34
C SER A 185 -20.27 4.27 8.45
N SER A 186 -20.30 5.60 8.56
CA SER A 186 -19.07 6.39 8.66
C SER A 186 -19.23 7.66 9.49
N SER A 187 -18.10 8.23 9.92
CA SER A 187 -18.04 9.54 10.58
C SER A 187 -16.72 10.22 10.27
N GLY A 188 -16.78 11.34 9.54
CA GLY A 188 -15.58 12.16 9.30
C GLY A 188 -14.96 12.73 10.58
N LYS A 189 -13.67 13.01 10.52
CA LYS A 189 -12.85 13.64 11.55
C LYS A 189 -13.41 15.01 11.89
N GLY A 190 -13.56 15.29 13.19
CA GLY A 190 -14.16 16.53 13.68
C GLY A 190 -15.67 16.69 13.43
N ARG A 191 -16.33 15.75 12.74
CA ARG A 191 -17.79 15.75 12.59
C ARG A 191 -18.47 15.07 13.77
N LYS A 192 -19.67 15.55 14.12
CA LYS A 192 -20.57 14.86 15.05
C LYS A 192 -21.19 13.66 14.34
N TYR A 193 -21.19 12.51 15.00
CA TYR A 193 -21.78 11.30 14.44
C TYR A 193 -23.29 11.27 14.62
N HIS A 194 -24.00 11.05 13.52
CA HIS A 194 -25.45 10.96 13.43
C HIS A 194 -25.83 9.66 12.71
N PRO A 195 -26.16 8.58 13.45
CA PRO A 195 -26.43 7.26 12.86
C PRO A 195 -27.39 7.28 11.67
N GLU A 196 -28.48 8.05 11.78
CA GLU A 196 -29.55 8.17 10.81
C GLU A 196 -29.14 8.88 9.50
N LEU A 197 -28.11 9.73 9.55
CA LEU A 197 -27.58 10.44 8.38
C LEU A 197 -26.31 9.81 7.82
N SER A 198 -25.71 8.87 8.56
CA SER A 198 -24.37 8.35 8.29
C SER A 198 -24.36 6.83 8.19
N THR A 199 -25.51 6.21 7.92
CA THR A 199 -25.65 4.76 7.77
C THR A 199 -26.52 4.44 6.56
N PHE A 200 -26.00 3.62 5.66
CA PHE A 200 -26.59 3.37 4.35
C PHE A 200 -26.61 1.86 4.07
N ASP A 201 -27.78 1.32 3.78
CA ASP A 201 -27.91 -0.05 3.29
C ASP A 201 -27.58 -0.12 1.81
N TYR A 202 -26.88 -1.18 1.41
CA TYR A 202 -26.68 -1.52 0.01
C TYR A 202 -27.89 -2.29 -0.53
N TYR A 203 -28.35 -1.88 -1.71
CA TYR A 203 -29.32 -2.61 -2.50
C TYR A 203 -28.71 -2.98 -3.84
N PRO A 204 -28.70 -4.27 -4.22
CA PRO A 204 -28.10 -4.69 -5.47
C PRO A 204 -28.70 -3.99 -6.70
N SER A 205 -27.85 -3.36 -7.50
CA SER A 205 -28.20 -2.70 -8.77
C SER A 205 -27.28 -3.17 -9.91
N ASN A 206 -27.77 -3.07 -11.15
CA ASN A 206 -26.96 -3.35 -12.36
C ASN A 206 -26.10 -2.15 -12.77
N THR A 207 -26.46 -0.95 -12.32
CA THR A 207 -25.91 0.31 -12.85
C THR A 207 -25.25 1.16 -11.79
N ASP A 208 -25.35 0.77 -10.52
CA ASP A 208 -24.89 1.58 -9.40
C ASP A 208 -24.46 0.71 -8.21
N GLY A 209 -23.75 1.33 -7.26
CA GLY A 209 -23.26 0.71 -6.03
C GLY A 209 -23.46 1.62 -4.82
N LEU A 210 -23.09 1.12 -3.65
CA LEU A 210 -23.01 1.95 -2.45
C LEU A 210 -21.64 2.64 -2.38
N GLY A 211 -21.60 3.91 -1.95
CA GLY A 211 -20.36 4.63 -1.62
C GLY A 211 -19.64 5.25 -2.82
N LEU A 212 -20.29 5.35 -3.98
CA LEU A 212 -19.67 5.86 -5.20
C LEU A 212 -19.76 7.38 -5.28
N GLN A 213 -18.75 8.01 -5.89
CA GLN A 213 -18.84 9.41 -6.29
C GLN A 213 -19.40 9.52 -7.71
N HIS A 214 -20.25 10.51 -7.95
CA HIS A 214 -20.87 10.77 -9.25
C HIS A 214 -20.55 12.17 -9.73
N GLY A 215 -20.41 12.33 -11.05
CA GLY A 215 -20.14 13.62 -11.66
C GLY A 215 -19.12 13.55 -12.77
N SER A 216 -19.18 14.55 -13.65
CA SER A 216 -18.25 14.76 -14.74
C SER A 216 -17.04 15.59 -14.33
N THR A 217 -17.19 16.46 -13.33
CA THR A 217 -16.09 17.27 -12.77
C THR A 217 -15.65 16.78 -11.38
N ILE A 218 -14.48 17.22 -10.92
CA ILE A 218 -13.99 16.86 -9.58
C ILE A 218 -14.85 17.48 -8.47
N GLU A 219 -15.41 18.67 -8.70
CA GLU A 219 -16.31 19.34 -7.77
C GLU A 219 -17.63 18.60 -7.61
N GLU A 220 -18.21 18.12 -8.72
CA GLU A 220 -19.40 17.27 -8.70
C GLU A 220 -19.11 15.95 -7.98
N LYS A 221 -17.97 15.32 -8.27
CA LYS A 221 -17.56 14.08 -7.56
C LYS A 221 -17.44 14.33 -6.05
N ARG A 222 -16.79 15.42 -5.64
CA ARG A 222 -16.63 15.80 -4.23
C ARG A 222 -17.95 16.04 -3.51
N SER A 223 -18.93 16.67 -4.16
CA SER A 223 -20.22 16.98 -3.52
C SER A 223 -21.12 15.75 -3.30
N HIS A 224 -20.86 14.65 -4.02
CA HIS A 224 -21.62 13.40 -3.90
C HIS A 224 -20.93 12.31 -3.06
N ARG A 225 -19.76 12.59 -2.48
CA ARG A 225 -19.08 11.62 -1.61
C ARG A 225 -19.90 11.34 -0.35
N PRO A 226 -19.84 10.11 0.18
CA PRO A 226 -20.26 9.86 1.55
C PRO A 226 -19.55 10.81 2.53
N ASP A 227 -20.22 11.21 3.61
CA ASP A 227 -19.62 11.99 4.70
C ASP A 227 -18.74 11.09 5.59
N SER A 228 -17.70 10.53 4.99
CA SER A 228 -16.70 9.65 5.60
C SER A 228 -15.33 10.33 5.75
N GLY A 229 -15.21 11.60 5.39
CA GLY A 229 -13.93 12.30 5.39
C GLY A 229 -12.99 11.72 4.33
N GLN A 230 -11.78 11.35 4.74
CA GLN A 230 -10.76 10.75 3.87
C GLN A 230 -10.94 9.24 3.72
N ASP A 231 -11.75 8.60 4.56
CA ASP A 231 -12.18 7.22 4.37
C ASP A 231 -13.14 7.09 3.20
N ALA A 232 -13.08 5.96 2.50
CA ALA A 232 -13.98 5.59 1.43
C ALA A 232 -14.39 4.12 1.53
N TYR A 233 -15.51 3.77 0.92
CA TYR A 233 -15.97 2.39 0.80
C TYR A 233 -16.74 2.22 -0.50
N PHE A 234 -16.84 0.98 -0.98
CA PHE A 234 -17.84 0.66 -1.98
C PHE A 234 -18.47 -0.71 -1.76
N VAL A 235 -19.67 -0.88 -2.30
CA VAL A 235 -20.32 -2.18 -2.48
C VAL A 235 -20.95 -2.20 -3.86
N ALA A 236 -20.60 -3.19 -4.67
CA ALA A 236 -21.09 -3.33 -6.03
C ALA A 236 -21.24 -4.80 -6.42
N ARG A 237 -22.13 -5.05 -7.37
CA ARG A 237 -22.28 -6.37 -7.98
C ARG A 237 -21.20 -6.58 -9.05
N VAL A 238 -20.74 -7.83 -9.22
CA VAL A 238 -19.72 -8.17 -10.22
C VAL A 238 -20.40 -8.69 -11.49
N GLY A 239 -20.47 -7.84 -12.50
CA GLY A 239 -21.18 -8.11 -13.75
C GLY A 239 -22.71 -8.00 -13.60
N GLN A 240 -23.38 -7.96 -14.75
CA GLN A 240 -24.84 -7.87 -14.80
C GLN A 240 -25.50 -9.16 -14.26
N ASP A 241 -26.72 -9.03 -13.70
CA ASP A 241 -27.52 -10.05 -13.01
C ASP A 241 -26.76 -11.22 -12.34
N SER A 242 -25.69 -10.91 -11.59
CA SER A 242 -24.89 -11.91 -10.89
C SER A 242 -25.20 -11.98 -9.39
N ASP A 243 -24.96 -13.13 -8.77
CA ASP A 243 -24.98 -13.26 -7.31
C ASP A 243 -23.60 -13.02 -6.67
N ILE A 244 -22.68 -12.38 -7.41
CA ILE A 244 -21.31 -12.11 -6.96
C ILE A 244 -21.24 -10.65 -6.53
N THR A 245 -20.73 -10.38 -5.33
CA THR A 245 -20.60 -9.03 -4.78
C THR A 245 -19.15 -8.71 -4.49
N ALA A 246 -18.69 -7.55 -4.95
CA ALA A 246 -17.43 -6.95 -4.56
C ALA A 246 -17.69 -5.80 -3.59
N PHE A 247 -16.85 -5.68 -2.57
CA PHE A 247 -16.92 -4.57 -1.63
C PHE A 247 -15.54 -4.28 -1.08
N ALA A 248 -15.30 -3.02 -0.72
CA ALA A 248 -14.03 -2.62 -0.13
C ALA A 248 -14.20 -1.47 0.83
N ILE A 249 -13.18 -1.31 1.66
CA ILE A 249 -12.95 -0.09 2.44
C ILE A 249 -11.53 0.40 2.20
N ALA A 250 -11.34 1.71 2.19
CA ALA A 250 -10.09 2.37 1.94
C ALA A 250 -9.95 3.59 2.86
N ASP A 251 -8.74 3.84 3.35
CA ASP A 251 -8.41 5.00 4.19
C ASP A 251 -7.40 5.87 3.44
N GLY A 252 -7.77 7.13 3.20
CA GLY A 252 -6.94 8.10 2.51
C GLY A 252 -5.84 8.66 3.42
N VAL A 253 -4.58 8.55 3.00
CA VAL A 253 -3.45 8.93 3.85
C VAL A 253 -3.41 10.44 4.09
N GLY A 254 -3.67 10.86 5.33
CA GLY A 254 -3.83 12.27 5.70
C GLY A 254 -2.63 13.19 5.43
N GLY A 255 -1.40 12.64 5.37
CA GLY A 255 -0.17 13.41 5.13
C GLY A 255 -0.16 14.21 3.83
N TRP A 256 -0.97 13.82 2.84
CA TRP A 256 -1.11 14.57 1.58
C TRP A 256 -1.72 15.97 1.77
N THR A 257 -2.45 16.20 2.86
CA THR A 257 -3.02 17.51 3.21
C THR A 257 -1.94 18.59 3.34
N GLU A 258 -0.75 18.24 3.84
CA GLU A 258 0.39 19.16 3.99
C GLU A 258 0.93 19.66 2.65
N HIS A 259 0.67 18.93 1.57
CA HIS A 259 1.01 19.30 0.19
C HIS A 259 -0.15 19.95 -0.57
N GLY A 260 -1.25 20.31 0.11
CA GLY A 260 -2.44 20.90 -0.51
C GLY A 260 -3.23 19.93 -1.39
N VAL A 261 -3.06 18.63 -1.16
CA VAL A 261 -3.74 17.54 -1.86
C VAL A 261 -4.84 17.00 -0.95
N ASP A 262 -6.06 16.85 -1.46
CA ASP A 262 -7.17 16.26 -0.73
C ASP A 262 -7.05 14.72 -0.75
N PRO A 263 -6.76 14.04 0.38
CA PRO A 263 -6.59 12.59 0.40
C PRO A 263 -7.86 11.84 -0.01
N ALA A 264 -9.04 12.46 0.19
CA ALA A 264 -10.32 11.88 -0.18
C ALA A 264 -10.47 11.72 -1.71
N ASP A 265 -9.77 12.53 -2.51
CA ASP A 265 -9.80 12.37 -3.97
C ASP A 265 -9.25 11.00 -4.39
N PHE A 266 -8.19 10.53 -3.71
CA PHE A 266 -7.55 9.27 -4.02
C PHE A 266 -8.36 8.07 -3.50
N SER A 267 -8.76 8.07 -2.23
CA SER A 267 -9.49 6.95 -1.63
C SER A 267 -10.88 6.75 -2.27
N HIS A 268 -11.67 7.82 -2.43
CA HIS A 268 -13.01 7.74 -3.07
C HIS A 268 -12.92 7.43 -4.56
N GLY A 269 -11.91 7.98 -5.24
CA GLY A 269 -11.63 7.64 -6.64
C GLY A 269 -11.33 6.16 -6.82
N LEU A 270 -10.47 5.59 -5.97
CA LEU A 270 -10.07 4.19 -6.04
C LEU A 270 -11.30 3.29 -5.87
N CYS A 271 -12.12 3.55 -4.84
CA CYS A 271 -13.37 2.83 -4.59
C CYS A 271 -14.33 2.92 -5.78
N SER A 272 -14.48 4.11 -6.39
CA SER A 272 -15.39 4.30 -7.52
C SER A 272 -14.91 3.56 -8.78
N TYR A 273 -13.61 3.59 -9.07
CA TYR A 273 -13.05 2.84 -10.20
C TYR A 273 -13.11 1.32 -10.01
N MET A 274 -12.91 0.83 -8.78
CA MET A 274 -13.14 -0.58 -8.47
C MET A 274 -14.61 -0.96 -8.68
N ALA A 275 -15.55 -0.15 -8.20
CA ALA A 275 -16.97 -0.41 -8.38
C ALA A 275 -17.41 -0.42 -9.85
N GLU A 276 -16.97 0.56 -10.66
CA GLU A 276 -17.23 0.58 -12.11
C GLU A 276 -16.65 -0.66 -12.81
N THR A 277 -15.45 -1.08 -12.42
CA THR A 277 -14.81 -2.28 -12.96
C THR A 277 -15.59 -3.53 -12.59
N ALA A 278 -16.07 -3.64 -11.34
CA ALA A 278 -16.91 -4.73 -10.91
C ALA A 278 -18.24 -4.77 -11.67
N LEU A 279 -18.95 -3.64 -11.79
CA LEU A 279 -20.25 -3.57 -12.46
C LEU A 279 -20.18 -3.93 -13.95
N SER A 280 -19.10 -3.53 -14.62
CA SER A 280 -18.86 -3.80 -16.05
C SER A 280 -18.20 -5.15 -16.33
N TRP A 281 -17.92 -5.96 -15.30
CA TRP A 281 -17.18 -7.21 -15.44
C TRP A 281 -17.95 -8.27 -16.25
N SER A 282 -17.21 -9.03 -17.07
CA SER A 282 -17.78 -10.13 -17.86
C SER A 282 -18.28 -11.26 -16.96
N ARG A 283 -19.48 -11.79 -17.25
CA ARG A 283 -20.04 -12.95 -16.51
C ARG A 283 -19.22 -14.24 -16.72
N ASP A 284 -18.47 -14.31 -17.82
CA ASP A 284 -17.71 -15.51 -18.20
C ASP A 284 -16.34 -15.58 -17.50
N GLU A 285 -15.90 -14.49 -16.86
CA GLU A 285 -14.59 -14.38 -16.25
C GLU A 285 -14.68 -14.29 -14.72
N ARG A 286 -13.72 -14.92 -14.04
CA ARG A 286 -13.64 -14.84 -12.57
C ARG A 286 -12.86 -13.62 -12.15
N LEU A 287 -13.53 -12.65 -11.53
CA LEU A 287 -12.86 -11.53 -10.87
C LEU A 287 -12.26 -11.95 -9.52
N GLY A 288 -11.01 -11.58 -9.28
CA GLY A 288 -10.34 -11.69 -7.98
C GLY A 288 -10.22 -10.33 -7.28
N PRO A 289 -10.13 -10.28 -5.94
CA PRO A 289 -10.00 -9.01 -5.20
C PRO A 289 -8.68 -8.29 -5.51
N LYS A 290 -7.56 -9.01 -5.64
CA LYS A 290 -6.27 -8.43 -6.04
C LYS A 290 -6.32 -7.82 -7.43
N GLN A 291 -6.90 -8.54 -8.39
CA GLN A 291 -7.08 -8.04 -9.75
C GLN A 291 -7.97 -6.79 -9.78
N LEU A 292 -9.04 -6.78 -8.98
CA LEU A 292 -9.91 -5.61 -8.85
C LEU A 292 -9.15 -4.41 -8.26
N LEU A 293 -8.32 -4.64 -7.24
CA LEU A 293 -7.46 -3.61 -6.64
C LEU A 293 -6.42 -3.08 -7.64
N GLU A 294 -5.76 -3.96 -8.38
CA GLU A 294 -4.80 -3.61 -9.44
C GLU A 294 -5.46 -2.71 -10.51
N MET A 295 -6.60 -3.14 -11.05
CA MET A 295 -7.32 -2.37 -12.08
C MET A 295 -7.84 -1.04 -11.54
N GLY A 296 -8.33 -1.00 -10.30
CA GLY A 296 -8.72 0.24 -9.63
C GLY A 296 -7.55 1.21 -9.47
N TYR A 297 -6.41 0.70 -9.01
CA TYR A 297 -5.18 1.48 -8.82
C TYR A 297 -4.65 2.02 -10.15
N GLU A 298 -4.60 1.20 -11.21
CA GLU A 298 -4.18 1.62 -12.55
C GLU A 298 -5.07 2.72 -13.13
N LYS A 299 -6.39 2.62 -12.92
CA LYS A 299 -7.35 3.65 -13.37
C LYS A 299 -7.13 4.96 -12.64
N ILE A 300 -6.96 4.94 -11.32
CA ILE A 300 -6.83 6.20 -10.57
C ILE A 300 -5.50 6.92 -10.82
N ILE A 301 -4.39 6.20 -10.93
CA ILE A 301 -3.10 6.85 -11.26
C ILE A 301 -3.05 7.35 -12.70
N SER A 302 -3.98 6.90 -13.55
CA SER A 302 -4.15 7.35 -14.92
C SER A 302 -5.17 8.48 -15.07
N ASP A 303 -5.94 8.81 -14.03
CA ASP A 303 -6.93 9.89 -14.05
C ASP A 303 -6.22 11.25 -14.01
N PRO A 304 -6.28 12.07 -15.07
CA PRO A 304 -5.65 13.39 -15.09
C PRO A 304 -6.23 14.37 -14.06
N ALA A 305 -7.43 14.12 -13.53
CA ALA A 305 -8.01 14.92 -12.46
C ALA A 305 -7.35 14.65 -11.10
N ILE A 306 -6.69 13.49 -10.93
CA ILE A 306 -6.03 13.10 -9.69
C ILE A 306 -4.55 13.43 -9.79
N ARG A 307 -4.13 14.48 -9.08
CA ARG A 307 -2.75 14.97 -9.14
C ARG A 307 -1.79 14.19 -8.27
N ALA A 308 -2.26 13.74 -7.11
CA ALA A 308 -1.48 13.06 -6.09
C ALA A 308 -2.42 12.40 -5.07
N GLY A 309 -1.87 11.58 -4.20
CA GLY A 309 -2.60 11.00 -3.07
C GLY A 309 -2.11 9.61 -2.73
N GLY A 310 -2.68 9.02 -1.69
CA GLY A 310 -2.41 7.64 -1.33
C GLY A 310 -3.45 7.08 -0.38
N THR A 311 -3.56 5.77 -0.33
CA THR A 311 -4.61 5.08 0.44
C THR A 311 -4.22 3.65 0.79
N THR A 312 -4.76 3.16 1.91
CA THR A 312 -4.86 1.73 2.23
C THR A 312 -6.11 1.15 1.57
N ALA A 313 -6.22 -0.17 1.42
CA ALA A 313 -7.45 -0.80 0.93
C ALA A 313 -7.61 -2.25 1.38
N CYS A 314 -8.80 -2.60 1.86
CA CYS A 314 -9.24 -3.97 2.10
C CYS A 314 -10.38 -4.31 1.13
N VAL A 315 -10.11 -5.15 0.13
CA VAL A 315 -11.03 -5.49 -0.96
C VAL A 315 -11.47 -6.94 -0.87
N ALA A 316 -12.77 -7.19 -0.95
CA ALA A 316 -13.33 -8.53 -0.95
C ALA A 316 -14.20 -8.79 -2.19
N VAL A 317 -14.15 -10.03 -2.69
CA VAL A 317 -15.08 -10.55 -3.71
C VAL A 317 -15.69 -11.84 -3.19
N THR A 318 -17.02 -11.85 -3.09
CA THR A 318 -17.79 -12.96 -2.50
C THR A 318 -18.70 -13.60 -3.52
N GLN A 319 -18.64 -14.92 -3.61
CA GLN A 319 -19.48 -15.75 -4.45
C GLN A 319 -20.81 -16.10 -3.78
N ALA A 320 -21.78 -16.51 -4.59
CA ALA A 320 -23.12 -16.88 -4.17
C ALA A 320 -23.18 -18.04 -3.16
N ASP A 321 -22.12 -18.85 -3.05
CA ASP A 321 -22.05 -19.97 -2.09
C ASP A 321 -21.26 -19.63 -0.82
N GLY A 322 -20.96 -18.35 -0.60
CA GLY A 322 -20.27 -17.87 0.59
C GLY A 322 -18.75 -17.90 0.52
N ARG A 323 -18.14 -18.41 -0.57
CA ARG A 323 -16.68 -18.27 -0.77
C ARG A 323 -16.33 -16.80 -0.97
N MET A 324 -15.56 -16.26 -0.04
CA MET A 324 -15.05 -14.90 -0.06
C MET A 324 -13.54 -14.91 -0.19
N ARG A 325 -13.02 -14.08 -1.09
CA ARG A 325 -11.58 -13.81 -1.20
C ARG A 325 -11.32 -12.36 -0.87
N VAL A 326 -10.25 -12.11 -0.11
CA VAL A 326 -9.85 -10.77 0.34
C VAL A 326 -8.43 -10.47 -0.15
N ALA A 327 -8.19 -9.22 -0.54
CA ALA A 327 -6.88 -8.62 -0.71
C ALA A 327 -6.78 -7.39 0.20
N ASN A 328 -5.87 -7.39 1.16
CA ASN A 328 -5.66 -6.29 2.10
C ASN A 328 -4.30 -5.65 1.89
N LEU A 329 -4.26 -4.32 1.67
CA LEU A 329 -3.05 -3.52 1.60
C LEU A 329 -3.12 -2.39 2.63
N GLY A 330 -2.29 -2.47 3.67
CA GLY A 330 -2.28 -1.49 4.77
C GLY A 330 -2.92 -2.00 6.06
N ASP A 331 -3.40 -1.07 6.88
CA ASP A 331 -3.97 -1.31 8.23
C ASP A 331 -5.49 -1.14 8.32
N SER A 332 -6.16 -0.82 7.20
CA SER A 332 -7.54 -1.28 6.98
C SER A 332 -7.61 -2.80 7.13
N GLY A 333 -8.80 -3.34 7.35
CA GLY A 333 -8.92 -4.77 7.62
C GLY A 333 -10.33 -5.30 7.74
N PHE A 334 -10.43 -6.58 8.15
CA PHE A 334 -11.69 -7.26 8.38
C PHE A 334 -11.67 -8.14 9.64
N LEU A 335 -12.87 -8.41 10.16
CA LEU A 335 -13.17 -9.26 11.31
C LEU A 335 -14.40 -10.11 10.99
N GLN A 336 -14.27 -11.43 11.03
CA GLN A 336 -15.38 -12.38 10.88
C GLN A 336 -15.78 -12.90 12.27
N LEU A 337 -17.05 -12.72 12.61
CA LEU A 337 -17.66 -13.19 13.85
C LEU A 337 -18.68 -14.29 13.56
N ARG A 338 -18.67 -15.33 14.40
CA ARG A 338 -19.61 -16.45 14.32
C ARG A 338 -20.09 -16.83 15.71
N LEU A 339 -21.41 -16.74 15.93
CA LEU A 339 -22.09 -17.21 17.15
C LEU A 339 -21.40 -16.78 18.44
N GLY A 340 -21.07 -15.49 18.55
CA GLY A 340 -20.43 -14.92 19.74
C GLY A 340 -18.93 -15.21 19.88
N THR A 341 -18.25 -15.60 18.80
CA THR A 341 -16.79 -15.81 18.78
C THR A 341 -16.12 -15.07 17.63
N VAL A 342 -14.87 -14.64 17.83
CA VAL A 342 -14.00 -14.16 16.74
C VAL A 342 -13.51 -15.36 15.95
N HIS A 343 -13.94 -15.50 14.70
CA HIS A 343 -13.57 -16.62 13.84
C HIS A 343 -12.28 -16.33 13.06
N HIS A 344 -12.19 -15.15 12.46
CA HIS A 344 -11.01 -14.68 11.72
C HIS A 344 -10.87 -13.17 11.83
N TYR A 345 -9.65 -12.65 11.68
CA TYR A 345 -9.36 -11.23 11.55
C TYR A 345 -8.11 -11.05 10.68
N SER A 346 -7.98 -9.90 10.01
CA SER A 346 -6.78 -9.53 9.23
C SER A 346 -5.65 -9.05 10.13
N ASN A 347 -4.41 -9.26 9.70
CA ASN A 347 -3.26 -8.59 10.30
C ASN A 347 -3.02 -7.25 9.57
N PRO A 348 -2.74 -6.15 10.30
CA PRO A 348 -2.38 -4.89 9.67
C PRO A 348 -0.99 -4.99 9.02
N GLN A 349 -0.83 -4.39 7.84
CA GLN A 349 0.44 -4.28 7.14
C GLN A 349 1.02 -2.88 7.32
N THR A 350 2.15 -2.78 8.00
CA THR A 350 2.80 -1.50 8.30
C THR A 350 4.31 -1.56 8.05
N HIS A 351 4.90 -0.46 7.59
CA HIS A 351 6.35 -0.28 7.48
C HIS A 351 6.98 0.04 8.84
N ALA A 352 6.23 0.79 9.65
CA ALA A 352 6.55 1.16 11.02
C ALA A 352 5.24 1.47 11.77
N PHE A 353 5.33 1.76 13.07
CA PHE A 353 4.17 2.19 13.83
C PHE A 353 3.45 3.38 13.18
N ASN A 354 2.12 3.28 13.06
CA ASN A 354 1.27 4.29 12.43
C ASN A 354 1.73 4.70 11.01
N THR A 355 2.40 3.79 10.30
CA THR A 355 2.90 4.00 8.93
C THR A 355 2.48 2.80 8.09
N PRO A 356 1.24 2.77 7.58
CA PRO A 356 0.74 1.64 6.83
C PRO A 356 1.41 1.49 5.48
N TYR A 357 1.35 0.26 4.96
CA TYR A 357 1.50 0.02 3.54
C TYR A 357 0.43 0.82 2.81
N GLN A 358 0.82 1.53 1.75
CA GLN A 358 -0.07 2.44 1.06
C GLN A 358 0.24 2.50 -0.44
N MET A 359 -0.81 2.43 -1.25
CA MET A 359 -0.72 2.74 -2.67
C MET A 359 -0.74 4.24 -2.84
N SER A 360 0.12 4.78 -3.72
CA SER A 360 0.18 6.23 -3.91
C SER A 360 0.46 6.66 -5.35
N LEU A 361 0.03 7.88 -5.65
CA LEU A 361 0.46 8.69 -6.79
C LEU A 361 1.27 9.86 -6.25
N THR A 362 2.57 9.86 -6.51
CA THR A 362 3.48 10.93 -6.10
C THR A 362 3.95 11.72 -7.32
N PRO A 363 3.67 13.04 -7.40
CA PRO A 363 4.19 13.91 -8.44
C PRO A 363 5.73 13.89 -8.49
N PRO A 364 6.34 13.99 -9.69
CA PRO A 364 7.80 14.03 -9.83
C PRO A 364 8.48 15.12 -9.01
N GLU A 365 7.82 16.27 -8.81
CA GLU A 365 8.36 17.39 -8.05
C GLU A 365 8.48 17.05 -6.56
N ILE A 366 7.46 16.39 -5.99
CA ILE A 366 7.46 15.93 -4.60
C ILE A 366 8.48 14.81 -4.42
N LEU A 367 8.60 13.90 -5.40
CA LEU A 367 9.58 12.83 -5.39
C LEU A 367 11.02 13.39 -5.40
N ALA A 368 11.30 14.36 -6.27
CA ALA A 368 12.60 15.01 -6.36
C ALA A 368 12.94 15.75 -5.06
N GLN A 369 11.97 16.47 -4.47
CA GLN A 369 12.16 17.13 -3.18
C GLN A 369 12.49 16.12 -2.08
N ALA A 370 11.73 15.02 -1.98
CA ALA A 370 11.98 13.98 -0.98
C ALA A 370 13.39 13.40 -1.12
N MET A 371 13.83 13.09 -2.34
CA MET A 371 15.17 12.57 -2.62
C MET A 371 16.29 13.52 -2.17
N VAL A 372 16.12 14.83 -2.34
CA VAL A 372 17.10 15.85 -1.89
C VAL A 372 17.24 15.85 -0.36
N PHE A 373 16.15 15.61 0.38
CA PHE A 373 16.15 15.58 1.85
C PHE A 373 16.31 14.16 2.44
N GLY A 374 16.67 13.17 1.61
CA GLY A 374 16.93 11.80 2.06
C GLY A 374 15.66 10.97 2.35
N GLY A 375 14.49 11.41 1.89
CA GLY A 375 13.23 10.69 2.00
C GLY A 375 12.82 9.99 0.70
N MET A 376 12.12 8.86 0.83
CA MET A 376 11.44 8.19 -0.29
C MET A 376 9.94 8.12 0.04
N PRO A 377 9.06 8.76 -0.75
CA PRO A 377 7.62 8.63 -0.57
C PRO A 377 7.19 7.17 -0.68
N LEU A 378 6.32 6.73 0.23
CA LEU A 378 5.80 5.37 0.24
C LEU A 378 4.89 5.14 -0.97
N ASN A 379 5.10 4.03 -1.67
CA ASN A 379 4.29 3.63 -2.82
C ASN A 379 4.31 2.10 -2.98
N ASP A 380 3.57 1.43 -2.11
CA ASP A 380 3.35 0.00 -2.19
C ASP A 380 2.45 -0.33 -3.38
N LYS A 381 2.75 -1.45 -4.05
CA LYS A 381 1.96 -1.92 -5.19
C LYS A 381 0.94 -2.96 -4.74
N PRO A 382 -0.20 -3.09 -5.44
CA PRO A 382 -1.24 -4.07 -5.13
C PRO A 382 -0.73 -5.52 -5.03
N ASP A 383 0.42 -5.84 -5.62
CA ASP A 383 1.04 -7.16 -5.52
C ASP A 383 1.55 -7.52 -4.11
N ARG A 384 1.75 -6.51 -3.26
CA ARG A 384 2.11 -6.63 -1.84
C ARG A 384 0.91 -6.90 -0.92
N ALA A 385 -0.32 -6.89 -1.45
CA ALA A 385 -1.52 -7.13 -0.65
C ALA A 385 -1.53 -8.55 -0.07
N ASP A 386 -1.88 -8.68 1.21
CA ASP A 386 -2.13 -9.96 1.86
C ASP A 386 -3.42 -10.56 1.31
N LEU A 387 -3.37 -11.84 0.92
CA LEU A 387 -4.51 -12.56 0.36
C LEU A 387 -5.08 -13.54 1.38
N ALA A 388 -6.41 -13.61 1.46
CA ALA A 388 -7.08 -14.55 2.35
C ALA A 388 -8.35 -15.13 1.72
N ASP A 389 -8.56 -16.43 1.90
CA ASP A 389 -9.76 -17.16 1.48
C ASP A 389 -10.60 -17.53 2.71
N HIS A 390 -11.89 -17.19 2.69
CA HIS A 390 -12.82 -17.42 3.79
C HIS A 390 -14.15 -17.99 3.31
N MET A 391 -14.80 -18.73 4.21
CA MET A 391 -16.16 -19.22 3.99
C MET A 391 -17.12 -18.49 4.91
N LEU A 392 -17.96 -17.64 4.31
CA LEU A 392 -19.10 -17.02 4.97
C LEU A 392 -20.24 -18.04 5.09
N ARG A 393 -20.88 -18.07 6.26
CA ARG A 393 -22.03 -18.95 6.53
C ARG A 393 -23.20 -18.12 6.99
N HIS A 394 -24.42 -18.64 6.78
CA HIS A 394 -25.64 -18.07 7.34
C HIS A 394 -25.43 -17.60 8.78
N GLY A 395 -25.79 -16.35 9.07
CA GLY A 395 -25.73 -15.78 10.42
C GLY A 395 -24.35 -15.38 10.94
N ASP A 396 -23.30 -15.51 10.12
CA ASP A 396 -22.04 -14.82 10.38
C ASP A 396 -22.23 -13.30 10.34
N VAL A 397 -21.32 -12.57 10.99
CA VAL A 397 -21.19 -11.12 10.87
C VAL A 397 -19.77 -10.82 10.42
N LEU A 398 -19.62 -10.28 9.23
CA LEU A 398 -18.33 -9.80 8.73
C LEU A 398 -18.30 -8.28 8.85
N VAL A 399 -17.22 -7.76 9.41
CA VAL A 399 -16.96 -6.32 9.59
C VAL A 399 -15.69 -5.98 8.82
N LEU A 400 -15.76 -5.06 7.87
CA LEU A 400 -14.58 -4.39 7.30
C LEU A 400 -14.53 -2.99 7.89
N ALA A 401 -13.36 -2.50 8.28
CA ALA A 401 -13.21 -1.16 8.81
C ALA A 401 -11.82 -0.55 8.51
N THR A 402 -11.74 0.77 8.60
CA THR A 402 -10.51 1.55 8.57
C THR A 402 -9.84 1.57 9.95
N ASP A 403 -8.61 2.07 10.01
CA ASP A 403 -7.82 2.19 11.24
C ASP A 403 -8.56 3.02 12.30
N GLY A 404 -9.39 4.00 11.92
CA GLY A 404 -10.23 4.77 12.82
C GLY A 404 -11.13 3.93 13.73
N VAL A 405 -11.48 2.71 13.32
CA VAL A 405 -12.08 1.69 14.20
C VAL A 405 -11.02 0.93 14.97
N TRP A 406 -10.03 0.34 14.28
CA TRP A 406 -9.07 -0.60 14.88
C TRP A 406 -8.16 0.02 15.92
N ASP A 407 -7.86 1.30 15.77
CA ASP A 407 -7.10 2.09 16.72
C ASP A 407 -7.88 2.39 17.99
N ASN A 408 -9.21 2.32 17.95
CA ASN A 408 -10.10 2.69 19.04
C ASN A 408 -10.86 1.51 19.68
N LEU A 409 -11.08 0.43 18.93
CA LEU A 409 -11.79 -0.79 19.36
C LEU A 409 -10.97 -2.02 18.98
N ASN A 410 -10.68 -2.88 19.96
CA ASN A 410 -10.11 -4.20 19.66
C ASN A 410 -11.21 -5.20 19.24
N SER A 411 -10.81 -6.38 18.76
CA SER A 411 -11.76 -7.41 18.28
C SER A 411 -12.77 -7.86 19.34
N GLN A 412 -12.43 -7.83 20.64
CA GLN A 412 -13.35 -8.17 21.72
C GLN A 412 -14.37 -7.06 21.98
N ASP A 413 -13.98 -5.81 21.82
CA ASP A 413 -14.90 -4.66 21.88
C ASP A 413 -15.96 -4.78 20.78
N VAL A 414 -15.53 -5.02 19.54
CA VAL A 414 -16.44 -5.22 18.39
C VAL A 414 -17.32 -6.45 18.59
N LEU A 415 -16.75 -7.57 19.04
CA LEU A 415 -17.53 -8.78 19.38
C LEU A 415 -18.60 -8.49 20.45
N SER A 416 -18.28 -7.72 21.48
CA SER A 416 -19.22 -7.34 22.54
C SER A 416 -20.38 -6.50 22.01
N ILE A 417 -20.07 -5.51 21.16
CA ILE A 417 -21.06 -4.67 20.48
C ILE A 417 -21.99 -5.52 19.63
N VAL A 418 -21.42 -6.33 18.74
CA VAL A 418 -22.18 -7.21 17.83
C VAL A 418 -23.02 -8.20 18.64
N SER A 419 -22.44 -8.90 19.61
CA SER A 419 -23.15 -9.90 20.42
C SER A 419 -24.30 -9.28 21.22
N LYS A 420 -24.15 -8.05 21.72
CA LYS A 420 -25.23 -7.32 22.38
C LYS A 420 -26.36 -7.04 21.41
N ARG A 421 -26.06 -6.49 20.23
CA ARG A 421 -27.06 -6.11 19.23
C ARG A 421 -27.74 -7.32 18.59
N MET A 422 -27.00 -8.38 18.26
CA MET A 422 -27.54 -9.64 17.73
C MET A 422 -28.53 -10.29 18.70
N ARG A 423 -28.28 -10.22 20.02
CA ARG A 423 -29.24 -10.73 21.02
C ARG A 423 -30.44 -9.82 21.20
N MET A 424 -30.22 -8.51 21.30
CA MET A 424 -31.31 -7.54 21.51
C MET A 424 -32.31 -7.52 20.35
N THR A 425 -31.84 -7.76 19.13
CA THR A 425 -32.68 -7.85 17.92
C THR A 425 -33.30 -9.23 17.73
N GLY A 426 -32.92 -10.22 18.55
CA GLY A 426 -33.36 -11.60 18.40
C GLY A 426 -32.75 -12.33 17.22
N ALA A 427 -31.66 -11.82 16.62
CA ALA A 427 -30.90 -12.47 15.55
C ALA A 427 -30.10 -13.68 16.05
N TRP A 428 -29.59 -13.60 17.29
CA TRP A 428 -28.99 -14.74 18.01
C TRP A 428 -29.83 -15.09 19.23
N LEU A 429 -30.11 -16.38 19.36
CA LEU A 429 -30.82 -16.97 20.48
C LEU A 429 -29.82 -17.70 21.39
N ARG A 430 -30.10 -17.74 22.69
CA ARG A 430 -29.26 -18.47 23.64
C ARG A 430 -29.73 -19.92 23.70
N SER A 431 -28.85 -20.85 23.36
CA SER A 431 -29.07 -22.27 23.56
C SER A 431 -28.54 -22.69 24.94
N PRO A 432 -29.29 -23.50 25.72
CA PRO A 432 -28.83 -23.98 27.04
C PRO A 432 -27.52 -24.78 26.98
N ASP A 433 -27.22 -25.40 25.84
CA ASP A 433 -26.17 -26.39 25.63
C ASP A 433 -25.08 -25.95 24.62
N GLN A 434 -25.40 -25.09 23.66
CA GLN A 434 -24.52 -24.72 22.53
C GLN A 434 -24.16 -23.22 22.47
N GLY A 435 -24.41 -22.45 23.53
CA GLY A 435 -24.10 -21.03 23.55
C GLY A 435 -25.10 -20.20 22.74
N TYR A 436 -24.75 -19.78 21.52
CA TYR A 436 -25.64 -19.04 20.64
C TYR A 436 -26.05 -19.86 19.42
N THR A 437 -27.31 -19.71 19.00
CA THR A 437 -27.86 -20.25 17.76
C THR A 437 -28.44 -19.13 16.90
N ILE A 438 -28.54 -19.38 15.60
CA ILE A 438 -29.11 -18.43 14.64
C ILE A 438 -30.62 -18.47 14.76
N SER A 439 -31.23 -17.29 14.82
CA SER A 439 -32.68 -17.17 14.88
C SER A 439 -33.33 -17.52 13.53
N PRO A 440 -34.45 -18.28 13.53
CA PRO A 440 -35.21 -18.56 12.31
C PRO A 440 -35.73 -17.30 11.61
N VAL A 441 -35.87 -16.18 12.32
CA VAL A 441 -36.32 -14.91 11.75
C VAL A 441 -35.19 -14.02 11.24
N LEU A 442 -33.94 -14.51 11.17
CA LEU A 442 -32.80 -13.70 10.73
C LEU A 442 -33.02 -13.06 9.34
N SER A 443 -33.62 -13.79 8.41
CA SER A 443 -33.97 -13.27 7.07
C SER A 443 -34.92 -12.06 7.13
N GLU A 444 -35.83 -12.04 8.10
CA GLU A 444 -36.74 -10.90 8.31
C GLU A 444 -36.03 -9.68 8.89
N LEU A 445 -34.97 -9.88 9.68
CA LEU A 445 -34.25 -8.79 10.35
C LEU A 445 -33.31 -8.03 9.41
N VAL A 446 -32.84 -8.68 8.34
CA VAL A 446 -31.92 -8.09 7.37
C VAL A 446 -32.63 -7.43 6.18
N ASP A 447 -33.91 -7.70 6.01
CA ASP A 447 -34.74 -7.19 4.91
C ASP A 447 -35.65 -6.05 5.39
N LYS A 448 -35.49 -4.84 4.81
CA LYS A 448 -36.33 -3.68 5.17
C LYS A 448 -37.80 -3.89 4.82
N SER A 449 -38.11 -4.63 3.77
CA SER A 449 -39.49 -4.84 3.31
C SER A 449 -40.29 -5.69 4.31
N ILE A 450 -39.60 -6.46 5.16
CA ILE A 450 -40.21 -7.39 6.11
C ILE A 450 -40.03 -6.91 7.56
N GLY A 451 -38.84 -6.41 7.90
CA GLY A 451 -38.38 -6.34 9.30
C GLY A 451 -38.74 -5.10 10.09
N LEU A 452 -38.74 -3.91 9.48
CA LEU A 452 -38.75 -2.63 10.22
C LEU A 452 -39.98 -2.45 11.10
N GLN A 453 -41.17 -2.77 10.56
CA GLN A 453 -42.44 -2.61 11.27
C GLN A 453 -42.72 -3.77 12.24
N LYS A 454 -42.35 -5.00 11.85
CA LYS A 454 -42.62 -6.21 12.63
C LYS A 454 -41.80 -6.27 13.92
N HIS A 455 -40.54 -5.85 13.86
CA HIS A 455 -39.57 -5.99 14.96
C HIS A 455 -39.21 -4.67 15.65
N LYS A 456 -39.84 -3.55 15.27
CA LYS A 456 -39.62 -2.20 15.82
C LYS A 456 -38.14 -1.79 15.88
N MET A 457 -37.37 -2.13 14.84
CA MET A 457 -35.95 -1.77 14.73
C MET A 457 -35.79 -0.40 14.05
N PRO A 458 -34.78 0.42 14.42
CA PRO A 458 -34.54 1.70 13.78
C PRO A 458 -33.96 1.57 12.35
N GLY A 459 -33.52 0.37 11.98
CA GLY A 459 -32.94 0.02 10.68
C GLY A 459 -32.94 -1.50 10.49
N THR A 460 -32.39 -1.97 9.39
CA THR A 460 -32.02 -3.39 9.22
C THR A 460 -30.99 -3.82 10.25
N LEU A 461 -30.84 -5.13 10.46
CA LEU A 461 -29.82 -5.65 11.37
C LEU A 461 -28.40 -5.16 11.00
N GLN A 462 -28.01 -5.23 9.73
CA GLN A 462 -26.70 -4.76 9.27
C GLN A 462 -26.49 -3.27 9.50
N SER A 463 -27.49 -2.41 9.26
CA SER A 463 -27.37 -0.98 9.53
C SER A 463 -27.26 -0.68 11.04
N VAL A 464 -28.03 -1.38 11.87
CA VAL A 464 -27.96 -1.27 13.34
C VAL A 464 -26.58 -1.67 13.88
N LEU A 465 -25.99 -2.72 13.31
CA LEU A 465 -24.63 -3.16 13.67
C LEU A 465 -23.57 -2.15 13.21
N ALA A 466 -23.61 -1.73 11.95
CA ALA A 466 -22.66 -0.74 11.41
C ALA A 466 -22.69 0.54 12.24
N ALA A 467 -23.90 1.04 12.53
CA ALA A 467 -24.06 2.26 13.31
C ALA A 467 -23.58 2.13 14.76
N ALA A 468 -23.81 0.97 15.37
CA ALA A 468 -23.34 0.71 16.73
C ALA A 468 -21.81 0.66 16.80
N ILE A 469 -21.14 0.05 15.81
CA ILE A 469 -19.67 -0.02 15.77
C ILE A 469 -19.08 1.38 15.61
N VAL A 470 -19.56 2.17 14.63
CA VAL A 470 -19.06 3.53 14.39
C VAL A 470 -19.34 4.44 15.59
N GLY A 471 -20.51 4.35 16.21
CA GLY A 471 -20.85 5.16 17.38
C GLY A 471 -19.93 4.88 18.59
N GLU A 472 -19.61 3.62 18.83
CA GLU A 472 -18.70 3.22 19.91
C GLU A 472 -17.25 3.59 19.58
N ALA A 473 -16.81 3.41 18.33
CA ALA A 473 -15.49 3.83 17.88
C ALA A 473 -15.31 5.36 18.00
N LYS A 474 -16.31 6.14 17.60
CA LYS A 474 -16.32 7.61 17.73
C LYS A 474 -16.29 8.06 19.19
N THR A 475 -17.03 7.37 20.05
CA THR A 475 -17.03 7.67 21.49
C THR A 475 -15.68 7.33 22.12
N ALA A 476 -15.07 6.21 21.74
CA ALA A 476 -13.76 5.79 22.20
C ALA A 476 -12.65 6.73 21.70
N SER A 477 -12.71 7.17 20.45
CA SER A 477 -11.71 8.07 19.85
C SER A 477 -11.64 9.44 20.52
N LEU A 478 -12.77 9.93 21.02
CA LEU A 478 -12.85 11.20 21.74
C LEU A 478 -12.59 11.07 23.26
N SER A 479 -12.38 9.86 23.77
CA SER A 479 -12.21 9.62 25.20
C SER A 479 -10.76 9.79 25.63
N ALA A 480 -10.49 10.78 26.48
CA ALA A 480 -9.20 10.93 27.15
C ALA A 480 -9.00 9.94 28.33
N LYS A 481 -10.04 9.20 28.72
CA LYS A 481 -10.03 8.32 29.90
C LYS A 481 -9.84 6.84 29.58
N ARG A 482 -10.04 6.46 28.32
CA ARG A 482 -9.97 5.07 27.85
C ARG A 482 -8.78 4.94 26.92
N ASP A 483 -7.73 4.27 27.39
CA ASP A 483 -6.62 3.93 26.51
C ASP A 483 -7.07 2.94 25.44
N SER A 484 -7.02 3.45 24.22
CA SER A 484 -7.36 2.75 22.99
C SER A 484 -6.29 1.72 22.60
N PRO A 485 -6.59 0.77 21.70
CA PRO A 485 -5.56 -0.08 21.09
C PRO A 485 -4.33 0.70 20.60
N PHE A 486 -4.55 1.84 19.93
CA PHE A 486 -3.47 2.72 19.49
C PHE A 486 -2.63 3.25 20.66
N ALA A 487 -3.27 3.80 21.68
CA ALA A 487 -2.55 4.32 22.86
C ALA A 487 -1.72 3.23 23.56
N LYS A 488 -2.25 2.00 23.64
CA LYS A 488 -1.52 0.86 24.23
C LYS A 488 -0.29 0.48 23.39
N GLU A 489 -0.40 0.50 22.07
CA GLU A 489 0.74 0.21 21.20
C GLU A 489 1.75 1.37 21.20
N MET A 490 1.29 2.63 21.25
CA MET A 490 2.14 3.81 21.49
C MET A 490 2.99 3.65 22.75
N GLN A 491 2.37 3.32 23.89
CA GLN A 491 3.07 3.13 25.16
C GLN A 491 4.05 1.95 25.11
N LYS A 492 3.74 0.92 24.32
CA LYS A 492 4.62 -0.24 24.15
C LYS A 492 5.85 0.09 23.30
N GLN A 493 5.70 0.86 22.23
CA GLN A 493 6.80 1.22 21.34
C GLN A 493 7.61 2.43 21.84
N PHE A 494 6.95 3.37 22.50
CA PHE A 494 7.51 4.60 23.02
C PHE A 494 7.13 4.78 24.51
N PRO A 495 7.76 4.04 25.44
CA PRO A 495 7.35 4.01 26.86
C PRO A 495 7.43 5.35 27.61
N PHE A 496 8.11 6.34 27.04
CA PHE A 496 8.27 7.68 27.62
C PHE A 496 7.34 8.72 26.97
N ASP A 497 6.59 8.34 25.94
CA ASP A 497 5.60 9.23 25.32
C ASP A 497 4.35 9.32 26.23
N PRO A 498 3.82 10.52 26.50
CA PRO A 498 2.68 10.71 27.39
C PRO A 498 1.32 10.41 26.73
N TRP A 499 1.27 9.80 25.55
CA TRP A 499 0.01 9.54 24.85
C TRP A 499 -0.94 8.62 25.63
N HIS A 500 -2.17 9.11 25.83
CA HIS A 500 -3.29 8.40 26.46
C HIS A 500 -4.60 8.71 25.74
N GLY A 501 -5.59 7.84 25.90
CA GLY A 501 -6.94 8.01 25.33
C GLY A 501 -7.12 7.42 23.93
N GLY A 502 -8.12 7.92 23.22
CA GLY A 502 -8.46 7.56 21.83
C GLY A 502 -7.61 8.26 20.77
N LYS A 503 -7.56 7.68 19.57
CA LYS A 503 -6.99 8.34 18.37
C LYS A 503 -8.15 8.90 17.53
N VAL A 504 -8.21 10.23 17.41
CA VAL A 504 -9.25 10.89 16.62
C VAL A 504 -8.95 10.76 15.13
N ASP A 505 -9.84 10.07 14.41
CA ASP A 505 -9.74 9.91 12.97
C ASP A 505 -11.08 9.92 12.24
N ASP A 506 -11.00 9.84 10.91
CA ASP A 506 -12.08 9.35 10.07
C ASP A 506 -12.41 7.91 10.47
N ILE A 507 -13.69 7.54 10.43
CA ILE A 507 -14.14 6.21 10.84
C ILE A 507 -15.09 5.70 9.78
N ALA A 508 -14.82 4.54 9.19
CA ALA A 508 -15.75 3.88 8.28
C ALA A 508 -15.81 2.38 8.54
N VAL A 509 -17.01 1.81 8.34
CA VAL A 509 -17.31 0.39 8.53
C VAL A 509 -18.25 -0.11 7.43
N LEU A 510 -17.97 -1.30 6.90
CA LEU A 510 -18.94 -2.14 6.20
C LEU A 510 -19.30 -3.35 7.06
N VAL A 511 -20.59 -3.58 7.29
CA VAL A 511 -21.10 -4.80 7.93
C VAL A 511 -21.83 -5.65 6.90
N VAL A 512 -21.47 -6.93 6.82
CA VAL A 512 -22.05 -7.92 5.92
C VAL A 512 -22.68 -9.05 6.74
N ILE A 513 -23.94 -9.36 6.46
CA ILE A 513 -24.68 -10.48 7.03
C ILE A 513 -25.07 -11.45 5.91
N PRO A 514 -24.38 -12.59 5.76
CA PRO A 514 -24.81 -13.69 4.90
C PRO A 514 -26.07 -14.39 5.41
N VAL A 515 -27.07 -14.54 4.54
CA VAL A 515 -28.31 -15.26 4.83
C VAL A 515 -28.58 -16.31 3.74
N ASN A 516 -29.00 -17.52 4.12
CA ASN A 516 -29.37 -18.52 3.12
C ASN A 516 -30.62 -18.06 2.35
N LYS A 517 -30.59 -18.10 1.03
CA LYS A 517 -31.79 -18.01 0.18
C LYS A 517 -32.60 -19.28 0.44
N GLY A 518 -33.76 -19.15 1.10
CA GLY A 518 -34.64 -20.28 1.33
C GLY A 518 -35.06 -20.93 0.00
N SER A 519 -35.23 -22.25 -0.02
CA SER A 519 -35.86 -22.98 -1.13
C SER A 519 -37.37 -22.71 -1.16
N THR A 520 -37.76 -21.43 -1.27
CA THR A 520 -39.16 -21.00 -1.35
C THR A 520 -39.58 -20.78 -2.79
N GLU A 521 -39.26 -21.73 -3.67
CA GLU A 521 -39.86 -21.86 -5.01
C GLU A 521 -39.90 -23.35 -5.39
N LYS A 522 -40.82 -24.09 -4.75
CA LYS A 522 -41.49 -25.32 -5.23
C LYS A 522 -42.14 -26.04 -4.05
N GLU A 523 -43.28 -25.54 -3.62
CA GLU A 523 -44.36 -26.38 -3.06
C GLU A 523 -45.67 -25.60 -3.21
N GLY A 524 -46.06 -25.42 -4.47
CA GLY A 524 -47.43 -25.17 -4.84
C GLY A 524 -48.09 -26.51 -5.14
N ASP A 525 -48.51 -27.25 -4.12
CA ASP A 525 -49.79 -27.96 -4.12
C ASP A 525 -50.15 -28.34 -2.67
N GLY A 526 -51.43 -28.25 -2.36
CA GLY A 526 -51.90 -27.96 -1.00
C GLY A 526 -51.82 -29.08 0.02
N ASP A 527 -51.70 -28.66 1.29
CA ASP A 527 -52.60 -29.22 2.30
C ASP A 527 -52.95 -28.18 3.37
N ARG A 528 -54.25 -27.94 3.53
CA ARG A 528 -54.81 -27.03 4.53
C ARG A 528 -55.02 -27.79 5.83
N ILE A 529 -54.07 -27.71 6.76
CA ILE A 529 -54.33 -28.13 8.14
C ILE A 529 -54.85 -26.94 8.93
N LYS A 530 -56.17 -26.94 9.17
CA LYS A 530 -56.85 -26.04 10.11
C LYS A 530 -56.44 -26.40 11.53
N ALA A 531 -55.78 -25.49 12.25
CA ALA A 531 -55.74 -25.53 13.71
C ALA A 531 -56.94 -24.71 14.25
N LYS A 532 -57.84 -25.39 14.96
CA LYS A 532 -58.91 -24.77 15.76
C LYS A 532 -58.32 -24.30 17.10
N LEU A 533 -58.63 -23.04 17.40
CA LEU A 533 -58.75 -22.34 18.70
C LEU A 533 -57.61 -22.48 19.71
#